data_AF-A0A8H6LE97-F1
#
_entry.id   AF-A0A8H6LE97-F1
#
_cell.length_a   1.000
_cell.length_b   1.000
_cell.length_c   1.000
_cell.angle_alpha   90.00
_cell.angle_beta   90.00
_cell.angle_gamma   90.00
#
_symmetry.space_group_name_H-M   'P 1'
#
loop_
_entity.id
_entity.type
_entity.pdbx_description
1 polymer ?
#
loop_
_entity_poly.entity_id
_entity_poly.type
_entity_poly.pdbx_seq_one_letter_code
_entity_poly.pdbx_strand_id
1 'polypeptide(L)'
;MRYLHLLALCGFPLALSCPSDPRIKADIRADTNRDGQVDLDGFSDTNGKTRWTEKSGAIFLPNIGDTDRRCSKHALTYQALTYQAVSNEELDECNKELDDCNDASDNTQRSPE
;
A
#
# COMPACT_ATOMS: atom_id res chain seq x y z
N MET A 1 -42.21 72.28 -12.79
CA MET A 1 -40.84 72.17 -12.26
C MET A 1 -40.57 70.69 -12.03
N ARG A 2 -39.55 70.14 -12.71
CA ARG A 2 -39.27 68.70 -12.76
C ARG A 2 -38.57 68.25 -11.48
N TYR A 3 -39.17 67.32 -10.74
CA TYR A 3 -38.50 66.61 -9.65
C TYR A 3 -37.64 65.48 -10.25
N LEU A 4 -36.33 65.63 -10.13
CA LEU A 4 -35.36 64.63 -10.56
C LEU A 4 -35.18 63.62 -9.42
N HIS A 5 -35.68 62.41 -9.59
CA HIS A 5 -35.46 61.30 -8.65
C HIS A 5 -34.02 60.80 -8.81
N LEU A 6 -33.17 61.06 -7.81
CA LEU A 6 -31.86 60.46 -7.67
C LEU A 6 -32.02 59.10 -6.98
N LEU A 7 -31.97 58.01 -7.75
CA LEU A 7 -31.87 56.65 -7.21
C LEU A 7 -30.41 56.42 -6.78
N ALA A 8 -30.17 56.44 -5.47
CA ALA A 8 -28.91 56.04 -4.88
C ALA A 8 -28.76 54.52 -5.02
N LEU A 9 -27.94 54.08 -5.98
CA LEU A 9 -27.48 52.68 -6.07
C LEU A 9 -26.49 52.44 -4.94
N CYS A 10 -26.96 51.79 -3.87
CA CYS A 10 -26.14 51.29 -2.79
C CYS A 10 -25.11 50.31 -3.38
N GLY A 11 -23.84 50.71 -3.43
CA GLY A 11 -22.75 49.84 -3.83
C GLY A 11 -22.63 48.69 -2.84
N PHE A 12 -23.13 47.50 -3.22
CA PHE A 12 -22.76 46.25 -2.56
C PHE A 12 -21.27 46.01 -2.87
N PRO A 13 -20.38 45.97 -1.85
CA PRO A 13 -19.01 45.57 -2.11
C PRO A 13 -19.06 44.11 -2.59
N LEU A 14 -18.68 43.91 -3.85
CA LEU A 14 -18.24 42.61 -4.35
C LEU A 14 -17.04 42.20 -3.49
N ALA A 15 -17.31 41.47 -2.41
CA ALA A 15 -16.27 40.79 -1.67
C ALA A 15 -15.62 39.82 -2.66
N LEU A 16 -14.42 40.17 -3.11
CA LEU A 16 -13.54 39.23 -3.81
C LEU A 16 -13.33 38.06 -2.86
N SER A 17 -14.04 36.96 -3.13
CA SER A 17 -13.73 35.67 -2.53
C SER A 17 -12.29 35.35 -2.92
N CYS A 18 -11.37 35.45 -1.96
CA CYS A 18 -10.01 34.96 -2.13
C CYS A 18 -10.12 33.49 -2.55
N PRO A 19 -9.52 33.06 -3.67
CA PRO A 19 -9.47 31.66 -4.02
C PRO A 19 -8.77 30.94 -2.88
N SER A 20 -9.48 30.06 -2.18
CA SER A 20 -8.84 29.18 -1.20
C SER A 20 -7.79 28.36 -1.92
N ASP A 21 -6.53 28.50 -1.52
CA ASP A 21 -5.42 27.71 -2.01
C ASP A 21 -5.84 26.23 -2.03
N PRO A 22 -5.71 25.49 -3.16
CA PRO A 22 -6.15 24.11 -3.22
C PRO A 22 -5.47 23.31 -2.10
N ARG A 23 -6.25 22.93 -1.10
CA ARG A 23 -5.79 22.11 0.01
C ARG A 23 -5.51 20.71 -0.51
N ILE A 24 -4.24 20.38 -0.68
CA ILE A 24 -3.79 19.02 -0.95
C ILE A 24 -4.10 18.19 0.29
N LYS A 25 -4.90 17.13 0.14
CA LYS A 25 -5.19 16.16 1.19
C LYS A 25 -4.55 14.84 0.80
N ALA A 26 -3.50 14.44 1.52
CA ALA A 26 -2.97 13.09 1.41
C ALA A 26 -4.01 12.10 1.96
N ASP A 27 -4.27 11.04 1.21
CA ASP A 27 -5.25 10.03 1.57
C ASP A 27 -4.70 8.64 1.26
N ILE A 28 -4.35 7.88 2.31
CA ILE A 28 -3.90 6.49 2.18
C ILE A 28 -5.12 5.58 2.28
N ARG A 29 -5.27 4.69 1.30
CA ARG A 29 -6.41 3.76 1.17
C ARG A 29 -5.90 2.33 1.10
N ALA A 30 -6.72 1.43 1.63
CA ALA A 30 -6.55 -0.01 1.56
C ALA A 30 -7.94 -0.65 1.58
N ASP A 31 -8.05 -1.88 1.10
CA ASP A 31 -9.28 -2.68 1.06
C ASP A 31 -9.71 -3.05 2.49
N THR A 32 -10.54 -2.21 3.10
CA THR A 32 -10.99 -2.35 4.50
C THR A 32 -12.26 -3.17 4.63
N ASN A 33 -13.05 -3.28 3.55
CA ASN A 33 -14.26 -4.09 3.50
C ASN A 33 -13.99 -5.54 3.01
N ARG A 34 -12.75 -5.82 2.58
CA ARG A 34 -12.23 -7.14 2.19
C ARG A 34 -12.91 -7.71 0.96
N ASP A 35 -13.19 -6.87 -0.03
CA ASP A 35 -13.77 -7.30 -1.31
C ASP A 35 -12.73 -7.54 -2.41
N GLY A 36 -11.45 -7.31 -2.10
CA GLY A 36 -10.31 -7.49 -2.99
C GLY A 36 -9.98 -6.25 -3.82
N GLN A 37 -10.66 -5.12 -3.62
CA GLN A 37 -10.42 -3.88 -4.35
C GLN A 37 -10.22 -2.70 -3.39
N VAL A 38 -9.46 -1.70 -3.84
CA VAL A 38 -9.30 -0.44 -3.10
C VAL A 38 -10.20 0.61 -3.74
N ASP A 39 -11.27 0.98 -3.03
CA ASP A 39 -12.23 1.97 -3.49
C ASP A 39 -11.74 3.41 -3.19
N LEU A 40 -11.54 4.18 -4.27
CA LEU A 40 -11.21 5.61 -4.17
C LEU A 40 -12.47 6.49 -4.09
N ASP A 41 -13.57 6.02 -4.68
CA ASP A 41 -14.86 6.69 -4.64
C ASP A 41 -15.72 6.18 -3.48
N GLY A 42 -16.57 7.04 -2.93
CA GLY A 42 -17.46 6.68 -1.83
C GLY A 42 -16.75 6.49 -0.48
N PHE A 43 -17.28 5.57 0.34
CA PHE A 43 -16.93 5.49 1.76
C PHE A 43 -16.53 4.09 2.26
N SER A 44 -16.62 3.05 1.44
CA SER A 44 -16.27 1.65 1.78
C SER A 44 -14.87 1.59 2.40
N ASP A 45 -13.88 2.19 1.73
CA ASP A 45 -12.49 2.23 2.20
C ASP A 45 -12.05 3.53 2.88
N THR A 46 -13.01 4.42 3.17
CA THR A 46 -12.74 5.63 3.97
C THR A 46 -13.02 5.36 5.44
N ASN A 47 -14.15 4.73 5.71
CA ASN A 47 -14.73 4.67 7.04
C ASN A 47 -13.97 3.65 7.90
N GLY A 48 -13.55 4.07 9.10
CA GLY A 48 -12.92 3.15 10.06
C GLY A 48 -11.51 2.67 9.68
N LYS A 49 -10.93 3.11 8.56
CA LYS A 49 -9.62 2.66 8.06
C LYS A 49 -8.43 2.82 9.01
N THR A 50 -8.59 3.61 10.08
CA THR A 50 -7.56 3.82 11.12
C THR A 50 -7.65 2.80 12.26
N ARG A 51 -8.62 1.87 12.23
CA ARG A 51 -8.83 0.86 13.26
C ARG A 51 -9.13 -0.48 12.62
N TRP A 52 -8.51 -1.53 13.15
CA TRP A 52 -8.83 -2.90 12.76
C TRP A 52 -9.89 -3.49 13.70
N THR A 53 -10.84 -4.23 13.13
CA THR A 53 -11.87 -4.99 13.83
C THR A 53 -12.07 -6.34 13.15
N GLU A 54 -12.77 -7.26 13.80
CA GLU A 54 -13.12 -8.55 13.19
C GLU A 54 -13.84 -8.40 11.84
N LYS A 55 -14.60 -7.32 11.65
CA LYS A 55 -15.44 -7.07 10.46
C LYS A 55 -14.86 -6.07 9.44
N SER A 56 -13.82 -5.32 9.79
CA SER A 56 -13.30 -4.23 8.95
C SER A 56 -11.84 -3.93 9.26
N GLY A 57 -11.09 -3.56 8.23
CA GLY A 57 -9.66 -3.32 8.26
C GLY A 57 -8.94 -4.22 7.26
N ALA A 58 -7.96 -3.63 6.57
CA ALA A 58 -7.17 -4.32 5.57
C ALA A 58 -6.41 -5.52 6.17
N ILE A 59 -6.19 -6.51 5.33
CA ILE A 59 -5.44 -7.73 5.67
C ILE A 59 -4.08 -7.65 5.00
N PHE A 60 -3.03 -7.93 5.76
CA PHE A 60 -1.67 -8.07 5.24
C PHE A 60 -1.24 -9.52 5.41
N LEU A 61 -0.91 -10.19 4.32
CA LEU A 61 -0.39 -11.55 4.34
C LEU A 61 1.14 -11.51 4.44
N PRO A 62 1.77 -12.34 5.29
CA PRO A 62 3.21 -12.52 5.25
C PRO A 62 3.65 -12.94 3.85
N ASN A 63 4.64 -12.23 3.28
CA ASN A 63 5.19 -12.56 1.97
C ASN A 63 6.21 -13.72 2.07
N ILE A 64 5.70 -14.89 2.50
CA ILE A 64 6.48 -16.12 2.70
C ILE A 64 6.57 -16.98 1.43
N GLY A 65 6.16 -16.44 0.29
CA GLY A 65 6.25 -17.12 -1.01
C GLY A 65 7.70 -17.26 -1.50
N ASP A 66 7.87 -18.04 -2.56
CA ASP A 66 9.12 -18.16 -3.34
C ASP A 66 8.80 -17.86 -4.81
N THR A 67 8.54 -16.59 -5.12
CA THR A 67 8.27 -16.13 -6.48
C THR A 67 9.49 -16.43 -7.36
N ASP A 68 9.23 -16.84 -8.61
CA ASP A 68 10.24 -17.32 -9.56
C ASP A 68 11.09 -18.51 -9.10
N ARG A 69 10.71 -19.15 -7.98
CA ARG A 69 11.37 -20.35 -7.43
C ARG A 69 12.85 -20.12 -7.11
N ARG A 70 13.22 -18.95 -6.60
CA ARG A 70 14.60 -18.60 -6.25
C ARG A 70 15.16 -19.55 -5.20
N CYS A 71 14.43 -19.81 -4.13
CA CYS A 71 14.84 -20.70 -3.04
C CYS A 71 15.02 -22.13 -3.58
N SER A 72 14.08 -22.58 -4.40
CA SER A 72 14.16 -23.90 -5.04
C SER A 72 15.37 -24.02 -5.99
N LYS A 73 15.66 -22.99 -6.80
CA LYS A 73 16.83 -22.96 -7.69
C LYS A 73 18.14 -22.93 -6.91
N HIS A 74 18.16 -22.22 -5.79
CA HIS A 74 19.30 -22.19 -4.87
C HIS A 74 19.56 -23.57 -4.28
N ALA A 75 18.51 -24.23 -3.78
CA ALA A 75 18.58 -25.61 -3.28
C ALA A 75 19.13 -26.59 -4.33
N LEU A 76 18.69 -26.49 -5.59
CA LEU A 76 19.17 -27.36 -6.67
C LEU A 76 20.64 -27.08 -7.05
N THR A 77 21.04 -25.81 -7.04
CA THR A 77 22.44 -25.41 -7.30
C THR A 77 23.35 -25.93 -6.19
N TYR A 78 22.93 -25.78 -4.94
CA TYR A 78 23.66 -26.32 -3.80
C TYR A 78 23.69 -27.84 -3.82
N GLN A 79 22.56 -28.53 -4.04
CA GLN A 79 22.51 -30.00 -4.12
C GLN A 79 23.46 -30.57 -5.20
N ALA A 80 23.61 -29.85 -6.32
CA ALA A 80 24.55 -30.20 -7.38
C ALA A 80 26.02 -29.99 -6.96
N LEU A 81 26.31 -29.02 -6.10
CA LEU A 81 27.65 -28.77 -5.52
C LEU A 81 27.96 -29.71 -4.35
N THR A 82 26.95 -30.07 -3.53
CA THR A 82 27.10 -30.85 -2.31
C THR A 82 27.24 -32.36 -2.55
N TYR A 83 26.81 -32.88 -3.71
CA TYR A 83 27.07 -34.27 -4.10
C TYR A 83 28.57 -34.60 -4.25
N GLN A 84 29.46 -33.60 -4.21
CA GLN A 84 30.91 -33.77 -4.33
C GLN A 84 31.70 -33.65 -3.01
N ALA A 85 31.18 -33.05 -1.92
CA ALA A 85 31.86 -33.02 -0.60
C ALA A 85 31.00 -32.34 0.48
N VAL A 86 30.23 -33.06 1.31
CA VAL A 86 29.56 -32.44 2.49
C VAL A 86 29.40 -33.40 3.66
N SER A 87 29.76 -32.94 4.85
CA SER A 87 29.49 -33.56 6.15
C SER A 87 28.06 -33.27 6.66
N ASN A 88 27.59 -33.95 7.71
CA ASN A 88 26.22 -33.70 8.23
C ASN A 88 26.01 -32.27 8.77
N GLU A 89 27.07 -31.60 9.23
CA GLU A 89 27.01 -30.24 9.80
C GLU A 89 26.78 -29.19 8.72
N GLU A 90 27.49 -29.29 7.60
CA GLU A 90 27.33 -28.39 6.45
C GLU A 90 25.95 -28.57 5.76
N LEU A 91 25.35 -29.76 5.85
CA LEU A 91 23.98 -30.01 5.39
C LEU A 91 22.95 -29.30 6.28
N ASP A 92 23.16 -29.27 7.60
CA ASP A 92 22.28 -28.60 8.55
C ASP A 92 22.27 -27.08 8.32
N GLU A 93 23.44 -26.49 8.12
CA GLU A 93 23.58 -25.08 7.81
C GLU A 93 22.89 -24.71 6.47
N CYS A 94 23.00 -25.58 5.45
CA CYS A 94 22.30 -25.40 4.18
C CYS A 94 20.77 -25.48 4.32
N ASN A 95 20.25 -26.42 5.12
CA ASN A 95 18.81 -26.51 5.36
C ASN A 95 18.29 -25.26 6.07
N LYS A 96 19.08 -24.73 7.01
CA LYS A 96 18.75 -23.48 7.70
C LYS A 96 18.63 -22.30 6.73
N GLU A 97 19.54 -22.17 5.77
CA GLU A 97 19.46 -21.12 4.75
C GLU A 97 18.21 -21.23 3.87
N LEU A 98 17.76 -22.46 3.58
CA LEU A 98 16.54 -22.70 2.80
C LEU A 98 15.27 -22.44 3.61
N ASP A 99 15.24 -22.78 4.89
CA ASP A 99 14.11 -22.50 5.79
C ASP A 99 13.89 -20.98 5.97
N ASP A 100 14.98 -20.20 6.00
CA ASP A 100 14.95 -18.75 6.09
C ASP A 100 14.70 -18.08 4.70
N CYS A 101 14.61 -18.85 3.62
CA CYS A 101 14.47 -18.35 2.27
C CYS A 101 12.99 -18.11 1.88
N ASN A 102 12.62 -16.84 1.72
CA ASN A 102 11.32 -16.42 1.20
C ASN A 102 11.41 -15.05 0.50
N ASP A 103 10.33 -14.59 -0.12
CA ASP A 103 10.30 -13.32 -0.85
C ASP A 103 10.53 -12.09 0.04
N ALA A 104 10.17 -12.19 1.32
CA ALA A 104 10.40 -11.16 2.35
C ALA A 104 11.77 -11.25 3.06
N SER A 105 12.70 -12.08 2.58
CA SER A 105 14.01 -12.26 3.22
C SER A 105 14.93 -11.02 3.16
N ASP A 106 14.63 -10.03 2.32
CA ASP A 106 15.29 -8.73 2.30
C ASP A 106 14.38 -7.61 1.72
N ASN A 107 14.96 -6.45 1.43
CA ASN A 107 14.23 -5.26 0.93
C ASN A 107 13.94 -5.26 -0.59
N THR A 108 14.24 -6.35 -1.30
CA THR A 108 13.96 -6.49 -2.73
C THR A 108 12.52 -6.93 -2.92
N GLN A 109 11.73 -6.18 -3.69
CA GLN A 109 10.39 -6.62 -4.06
C GLN A 109 10.49 -7.79 -5.04
N ARG A 110 10.03 -8.97 -4.61
CA ARG A 110 10.10 -10.23 -5.39
C ARG A 110 8.75 -10.77 -5.82
N SER A 111 7.67 -10.32 -5.18
CA SER A 111 6.30 -10.68 -5.55
C SER A 111 5.61 -9.42 -6.07
N PRO A 112 5.92 -8.97 -7.30
CA PRO A 112 5.17 -7.89 -7.92
C PRO A 112 3.73 -8.35 -8.19
N GLU A 113 2.78 -7.47 -7.90
CA GLU A 113 1.36 -7.64 -8.25
C GLU A 113 1.11 -7.65 -9.75
#